data_AF-A0A0E0BWR9-F1
#
_entry.id   AF-A0A0E0BWR9-F1
#
_cell.length_a   1.000
_cell.length_b   1.000
_cell.length_c   1.000
_cell.angle_alpha   90.00
_cell.angle_beta   90.00
_cell.angle_gamma   90.00
#
_symmetry.space_group_name_H-M   'P 1'
#
loop_
_entity.id
_entity.type
_entity.pdbx_description
1 polymer ?
#
loop_
_entity_poly.entity_id
_entity_poly.type
_entity_poly.pdbx_seq_one_letter_code
_entity_poly.pdbx_strand_id
1 'polypeptide(L)'
;MAAVPERESIAAVADTIELSGLKEAALLYANRISECAVFVSGVELRQAPALLELLIKAKRMPPGWVISCDERLRQLSRLANELSIIEEVVLPLLMEDAADLDGVRLLHQYGWSIRHIAQHVDKPGGPFFLAATEASSFVLGLQDHLKSGARSVEFLRKNLEDLRVKIGEFKQLMIRLPAEVGVEEELEEEAAVLVPELESVAAMAEKAGMIGVSGLKEAALLLANRNTRCRVFITAVQLRQAPALLELLTNAKRMPPGWVIPRDKKLRQLSRLANELSIVEEVVLPLLMEDAADVDGVRLLHQYGWSIRHIARHVDKPGGPFFLAAAEASSFVLSLQGHLKSRTRSVEFLRKNLEDVRVKIGEFKQFTVHLPAEVGVEEDGVDGRLVAGEDEEGHQV
;
A
#
# COMPACT_ATOMS: atom_id res chain seq x y z
N MET A 1 -49.29 1.19 30.74
CA MET A 1 -48.05 1.99 30.71
C MET A 1 -46.93 1.11 31.23
N ALA A 2 -46.23 0.44 30.31
CA ALA A 2 -45.06 -0.36 30.62
C ALA A 2 -43.85 0.48 30.21
N ALA A 3 -42.94 0.70 31.17
CA ALA A 3 -41.73 1.49 30.97
C ALA A 3 -40.84 0.83 29.91
N VAL A 4 -40.48 1.62 28.90
CA VAL A 4 -39.41 1.30 27.94
C VAL A 4 -38.11 1.30 28.73
N PRO A 5 -37.29 0.24 28.70
CA PRO A 5 -35.97 0.29 29.32
C PRO A 5 -35.12 1.26 28.51
N GLU A 6 -34.65 2.31 29.18
CA GLU A 6 -33.63 3.21 28.69
C GLU A 6 -32.45 2.38 28.20
N ARG A 7 -32.04 2.60 26.95
CA ARG A 7 -30.77 2.11 26.41
C ARG A 7 -29.68 2.74 27.26
N GLU A 8 -29.17 1.98 28.23
CA GLU A 8 -27.92 2.31 28.90
C GLU A 8 -26.86 2.50 27.82
N SER A 9 -26.39 3.74 27.75
CA SER A 9 -25.28 4.22 26.95
C SER A 9 -24.13 3.24 27.02
N ILE A 10 -23.73 2.70 25.87
CA ILE A 10 -22.44 2.06 25.65
C ILE A 10 -21.38 3.17 25.81
N ALA A 11 -21.01 3.45 27.05
CA ALA A 11 -19.89 4.29 27.43
C ALA A 11 -18.92 3.43 28.27
N ALA A 12 -18.50 2.30 27.70
CA ALA A 12 -17.20 1.75 28.05
C ALA A 12 -16.20 2.55 27.21
N VAL A 13 -15.57 3.55 27.83
CA VAL A 13 -14.50 4.34 27.23
C VAL A 13 -13.37 3.36 26.90
N ALA A 14 -13.29 2.91 25.66
CA ALA A 14 -12.09 2.25 25.17
C ALA A 14 -10.95 3.26 25.30
N ASP A 15 -9.85 2.88 25.95
CA ASP A 15 -8.65 3.70 26.03
C ASP A 15 -8.28 4.13 24.61
N THR A 16 -8.33 5.44 24.35
CA THR A 16 -7.98 5.99 23.04
C THR A 16 -6.47 6.14 22.99
N ILE A 17 -5.83 5.38 22.10
CA ILE A 17 -4.40 5.44 21.85
C ILE A 17 -4.16 6.34 20.65
N GLU A 18 -3.46 7.43 20.88
CA GLU A 18 -2.93 8.28 19.81
C GLU A 18 -1.62 7.69 19.28
N LEU A 19 -1.52 7.56 17.96
CA LEU A 19 -0.34 7.12 17.23
C LEU A 19 0.22 8.27 16.39
N SER A 20 1.47 8.63 16.61
CA SER A 20 2.16 9.68 15.86
C SER A 20 2.64 9.24 14.47
N GLY A 21 2.55 7.94 14.14
CA GLY A 21 2.90 7.41 12.83
C GLY A 21 3.11 5.91 12.76
N LEU A 22 3.77 5.45 11.69
CA LEU A 22 3.97 4.03 11.39
C LEU A 22 4.80 3.28 12.44
N LYS A 23 5.80 3.93 13.04
CA LYS A 23 6.64 3.34 14.09
C LYS A 23 5.80 2.90 15.29
N GLU A 24 5.01 3.81 15.84
CA GLU A 24 4.15 3.52 17.00
C GLU A 24 3.06 2.49 16.66
N ALA A 25 2.47 2.58 15.47
CA ALA A 25 1.51 1.58 15.00
C ALA A 25 2.11 0.17 14.95
N ALA A 26 3.34 0.02 14.43
CA ALA A 26 4.03 -1.25 14.35
C ALA A 26 4.40 -1.80 15.74
N LEU A 27 4.84 -0.93 16.66
CA LEU A 27 5.14 -1.31 18.04
C LEU A 27 3.87 -1.73 18.80
N LEU A 28 2.78 -0.98 18.65
CA LEU A 28 1.49 -1.31 19.24
C LEU A 28 0.99 -2.67 18.74
N TYR A 29 1.07 -2.89 17.43
CA TYR A 29 0.73 -4.15 16.78
C TYR A 29 1.57 -5.32 17.32
N ALA A 30 2.88 -5.14 17.48
CA ALA A 30 3.78 -6.16 18.01
C ALA A 30 3.42 -6.57 19.45
N ASN A 31 2.93 -5.61 20.24
CA ASN A 31 2.55 -5.79 21.63
C ASN A 31 1.15 -6.41 21.86
N ARG A 32 0.36 -6.62 20.78
CA ARG A 32 -0.95 -7.30 20.79
C ARG A 32 -1.90 -6.78 21.89
N ILE A 33 -1.98 -5.46 22.03
CA ILE A 33 -2.90 -4.84 23.01
C ILE A 33 -4.36 -5.08 22.58
N SER A 34 -5.20 -5.51 23.52
CA SER A 34 -6.64 -5.75 23.31
C SER A 34 -7.44 -4.45 23.13
N GLU A 35 -8.62 -4.56 22.49
CA GLU A 35 -9.69 -3.54 22.35
C GLU A 35 -9.31 -2.09 22.72
N CYS A 36 -8.87 -1.31 21.73
CA CYS A 36 -8.59 0.12 21.91
C CYS A 36 -9.11 0.94 20.73
N ALA A 37 -9.53 2.17 21.00
CA ALA A 37 -9.73 3.13 19.92
C ALA A 37 -8.36 3.65 19.51
N VAL A 38 -8.01 3.56 18.23
CA VAL A 38 -6.74 4.00 17.70
C VAL A 38 -6.96 5.22 16.83
N PHE A 39 -6.25 6.28 17.14
CA PHE A 39 -6.25 7.50 16.36
C PHE A 39 -4.84 7.78 15.86
N VAL A 40 -4.67 7.97 14.55
CA VAL A 40 -3.38 8.38 14.00
C VAL A 40 -3.36 9.91 13.94
N SER A 41 -2.46 10.56 14.68
CA SER A 41 -2.31 12.02 14.68
C SER A 41 -1.32 12.53 13.64
N GLY A 42 -0.45 11.64 13.15
CA GLY A 42 0.55 11.96 12.13
C GLY A 42 0.81 10.79 11.19
N VAL A 43 0.93 11.03 9.89
CA VAL A 43 1.53 10.07 8.96
C VAL A 43 2.38 10.76 7.88
N GLU A 44 3.62 10.30 7.66
CA GLU A 44 4.38 10.71 6.47
C GLU A 44 3.68 10.13 5.24
N LEU A 45 3.46 10.92 4.19
CA LEU A 45 2.64 10.49 3.04
C LEU A 45 3.11 9.15 2.44
N ARG A 46 4.41 8.93 2.30
CA ARG A 46 4.99 7.66 1.80
C ARG A 46 4.65 6.43 2.67
N GLN A 47 4.41 6.63 3.96
CA GLN A 47 4.11 5.57 4.93
C GLN A 47 2.63 5.20 4.94
N ALA A 48 1.76 6.04 4.37
CA ALA A 48 0.31 5.86 4.43
C ALA A 48 -0.17 4.49 3.87
N PRO A 49 0.37 3.95 2.76
CA PRO A 49 -0.01 2.61 2.29
C PRO A 49 0.37 1.50 3.28
N ALA A 50 1.56 1.57 3.88
CA ALA A 50 2.02 0.59 4.86
C ALA A 50 1.22 0.69 6.17
N LEU A 51 0.91 1.91 6.61
CA LEU A 51 0.07 2.16 7.77
C LEU A 51 -1.35 1.66 7.57
N LEU A 52 -1.95 1.92 6.40
CA LEU A 52 -3.26 1.40 6.03
C LEU A 52 -3.27 -0.14 6.00
N GLU A 53 -2.23 -0.76 5.45
CA GLU A 53 -2.12 -2.22 5.42
C GLU A 53 -2.05 -2.80 6.84
N LEU A 54 -1.18 -2.23 7.68
CA LEU A 54 -1.00 -2.65 9.08
C LEU A 54 -2.27 -2.47 9.90
N LEU A 55 -2.92 -1.32 9.77
CA LEU A 55 -4.03 -0.92 10.62
C LEU A 55 -5.39 -1.43 10.14
N ILE A 56 -5.61 -1.63 8.84
CA ILE A 56 -6.98 -1.85 8.33
C ILE A 56 -7.11 -3.14 7.53
N LYS A 57 -6.08 -3.48 6.74
CA LYS A 57 -6.18 -4.61 5.80
C LYS A 57 -5.59 -5.91 6.35
N ALA A 58 -4.72 -5.84 7.36
CA ALA A 58 -4.19 -7.02 8.01
C ALA A 58 -5.32 -7.75 8.78
N LYS A 59 -5.61 -9.00 8.38
CA LYS A 59 -6.49 -9.96 9.10
C LYS A 59 -6.06 -10.28 10.55
N ARG A 60 -5.08 -9.57 11.09
CA ARG A 60 -4.43 -9.80 12.38
C ARG A 60 -4.69 -8.67 13.38
N MET A 61 -5.55 -7.71 13.04
CA MET A 61 -6.08 -6.75 14.00
C MET A 61 -6.68 -7.50 15.19
N PRO A 62 -6.31 -7.16 16.44
CA PRO A 62 -7.07 -7.60 17.59
C PRO A 62 -8.53 -7.17 17.41
N PRO A 63 -9.51 -8.04 17.71
CA PRO A 63 -10.91 -7.63 17.71
C PRO A 63 -11.10 -6.40 18.61
N GLY A 64 -11.97 -5.48 18.18
CA GLY A 64 -12.34 -4.26 18.92
C GLY A 64 -11.49 -3.02 18.68
N TRP A 65 -10.52 -3.05 17.76
CA TRP A 65 -9.85 -1.82 17.32
C TRP A 65 -10.77 -0.95 16.46
N VAL A 66 -10.90 0.33 16.81
CA VAL A 66 -11.66 1.33 16.03
C VAL A 66 -10.71 2.42 15.56
N ILE A 67 -10.63 2.64 14.25
CA ILE A 67 -9.73 3.65 13.66
C ILE A 67 -10.54 4.86 13.24
N SER A 68 -10.39 5.97 13.95
CA SER A 68 -11.17 7.18 13.71
C SER A 68 -10.79 7.93 12.43
N CYS A 69 -9.62 7.65 11.84
CA CYS A 69 -9.12 8.32 10.64
C CYS A 69 -9.07 7.41 9.39
N ASP A 70 -9.90 6.35 9.33
CA ASP A 70 -9.87 5.36 8.23
C ASP A 70 -9.94 6.03 6.85
N GLU A 71 -10.98 6.85 6.61
CA GLU A 71 -11.19 7.46 5.30
C GLU A 71 -10.02 8.38 4.90
N ARG A 72 -9.54 9.22 5.81
CA ARG A 72 -8.36 10.08 5.56
C ARG A 72 -7.12 9.23 5.24
N LEU A 73 -6.91 8.13 5.95
CA LEU A 73 -5.78 7.24 5.72
C LEU A 73 -5.89 6.50 4.37
N ARG A 74 -7.10 6.13 3.94
CA ARG A 74 -7.36 5.61 2.59
C ARG A 74 -7.03 6.65 1.52
N GLN A 75 -7.46 7.89 1.70
CA GLN A 75 -7.15 8.99 0.79
C GLN A 75 -5.64 9.26 0.71
N LEU A 76 -4.94 9.23 1.84
CA LEU A 76 -3.47 9.38 1.87
C LEU A 76 -2.74 8.22 1.22
N SER A 77 -3.16 6.98 1.48
CA SER A 77 -2.63 5.80 0.81
C SER A 77 -2.82 5.89 -0.70
N ARG A 78 -4.01 6.32 -1.13
CA ARG A 78 -4.32 6.52 -2.55
C ARG A 78 -3.38 7.58 -3.17
N LEU A 79 -3.23 8.73 -2.52
CA LEU A 79 -2.34 9.79 -3.00
C LEU A 79 -0.89 9.30 -3.11
N ALA A 80 -0.38 8.59 -2.11
CA ALA A 80 0.97 8.04 -2.12
C ALA A 80 1.20 7.06 -3.29
N ASN A 81 0.21 6.22 -3.58
CA ASN A 81 0.21 5.30 -4.71
C ASN A 81 0.17 6.06 -6.06
N GLU A 82 -0.67 7.10 -6.18
CA GLU A 82 -0.75 7.93 -7.39
C GLU A 82 0.56 8.68 -7.68
N LEU A 83 1.20 9.24 -6.65
CA LEU A 83 2.53 9.85 -6.79
C LEU A 83 3.59 8.83 -7.23
N SER A 84 3.47 7.57 -6.79
CA SER A 84 4.34 6.48 -7.27
C SER A 84 4.11 6.16 -8.75
N ILE A 85 2.88 6.31 -9.27
CA ILE A 85 2.63 6.19 -10.72
C ILE A 85 3.29 7.34 -11.47
N ILE A 86 3.25 8.57 -10.93
CA ILE A 86 3.96 9.69 -11.56
C ILE A 86 5.47 9.40 -11.64
N GLU A 87 6.07 8.93 -10.54
CA GLU A 87 7.51 8.65 -10.48
C GLU A 87 7.97 7.47 -11.33
N GLU A 88 7.24 6.35 -11.31
CA GLU A 88 7.64 5.08 -11.92
C GLU A 88 7.12 4.92 -13.36
N VAL A 89 6.17 5.75 -13.80
CA VAL A 89 5.57 5.66 -15.14
C VAL A 89 5.63 6.98 -15.89
N VAL A 90 5.03 8.04 -15.35
CA VAL A 90 4.83 9.31 -16.09
C VAL A 90 6.16 10.01 -16.33
N LEU A 91 7.01 10.13 -15.31
CA LEU A 91 8.31 10.76 -15.43
C LEU A 91 9.23 10.01 -16.42
N PRO A 92 9.41 8.67 -16.33
CA PRO A 92 10.16 7.94 -17.34
C PRO A 92 9.65 8.15 -18.77
N LEU A 93 8.34 8.09 -19.00
CA LEU A 93 7.75 8.34 -20.33
C LEU A 93 8.13 9.73 -20.87
N LEU A 94 7.95 10.77 -20.06
CA LEU A 94 8.22 12.14 -20.48
C LEU A 94 9.71 12.49 -20.57
N MET A 95 10.56 11.74 -19.86
CA MET A 95 12.02 11.87 -19.95
C MET A 95 12.56 11.18 -21.22
N GLU A 96 11.93 10.10 -21.65
CA GLU A 96 12.19 9.43 -22.94
C GLU A 96 11.71 10.29 -24.10
N ASP A 97 10.45 10.77 -24.04
CA ASP A 97 9.85 11.65 -25.03
C ASP A 97 8.93 12.69 -24.35
N ALA A 98 9.37 13.95 -24.35
CA ALA A 98 8.59 15.05 -23.76
C ALA A 98 7.30 15.36 -24.55
N ALA A 99 7.14 14.84 -25.76
CA ALA A 99 5.92 14.94 -26.57
C ALA A 99 4.97 13.74 -26.38
N ASP A 100 5.30 12.79 -25.50
CA ASP A 100 4.45 11.61 -25.22
C ASP A 100 3.07 12.05 -24.70
N LEU A 101 2.06 11.87 -25.54
CA LEU A 101 0.68 12.31 -25.27
C LEU A 101 0.06 11.59 -24.07
N ASP A 102 0.46 10.35 -23.82
CA ASP A 102 -0.06 9.55 -22.70
C ASP A 102 0.55 10.02 -21.39
N GLY A 103 1.86 10.26 -21.38
CA GLY A 103 2.57 10.89 -20.27
C GLY A 103 1.95 12.25 -19.92
N VAL A 104 1.70 13.10 -20.92
CA VAL A 104 1.06 14.42 -20.73
C VAL A 104 -0.37 14.29 -20.19
N ARG A 105 -1.16 13.32 -20.69
CA ARG A 105 -2.53 13.06 -20.22
C ARG A 105 -2.55 12.57 -18.76
N LEU A 106 -1.68 11.62 -18.43
CA LEU A 106 -1.53 11.10 -17.07
C LEU A 106 -1.07 12.19 -16.11
N LEU A 107 -0.13 13.05 -16.54
CA LEU A 107 0.34 14.17 -15.73
C LEU A 107 -0.81 15.14 -15.39
N HIS A 108 -1.66 15.48 -16.37
CA HIS A 108 -2.87 16.27 -16.12
C HIS A 108 -3.81 15.58 -15.13
N GLN A 109 -4.10 14.29 -15.34
CA GLN A 109 -5.03 13.52 -14.51
C GLN A 109 -4.57 13.47 -13.05
N TYR A 110 -3.31 13.12 -12.80
CA TYR A 110 -2.78 13.06 -11.44
C TYR A 110 -2.57 14.45 -10.83
N GLY A 111 -2.25 15.47 -11.63
CA GLY A 111 -2.20 16.86 -11.18
C GLY A 111 -3.52 17.32 -10.54
N TRP A 112 -4.66 17.03 -11.17
CA TRP A 112 -5.98 17.30 -10.59
C TRP A 112 -6.27 16.46 -9.35
N SER A 113 -5.89 15.18 -9.40
CA SER A 113 -6.19 14.26 -8.32
C SER A 113 -5.50 14.62 -7.01
N ILE A 114 -4.25 15.10 -7.06
CA ILE A 114 -3.50 15.53 -5.86
C ILE A 114 -4.34 16.52 -5.04
N ARG A 115 -4.88 17.55 -5.70
CA ARG A 115 -5.69 18.57 -5.04
C ARG A 115 -7.05 18.04 -4.59
N HIS A 116 -7.72 17.24 -5.42
CA HIS A 116 -9.02 16.66 -5.10
C HIS A 116 -8.93 15.75 -3.88
N ILE A 117 -7.92 14.88 -3.80
CA ILE A 117 -7.72 13.99 -2.65
C ILE A 117 -7.42 14.81 -1.40
N ALA A 118 -6.61 15.87 -1.52
CA ALA A 118 -6.25 16.70 -0.37
C ALA A 118 -7.46 17.35 0.31
N GLN A 119 -8.53 17.67 -0.42
CA GLN A 119 -9.77 18.24 0.14
C GLN A 119 -10.49 17.29 1.09
N HIS A 120 -10.33 15.97 0.90
CA HIS A 120 -10.93 14.95 1.75
C HIS A 120 -10.08 14.60 2.97
N VAL A 121 -8.81 15.05 3.00
CA VAL A 121 -7.89 14.81 4.10
C VAL A 121 -7.79 16.03 5.01
N ASP A 122 -7.72 17.22 4.41
CA ASP A 122 -7.55 18.48 5.10
C ASP A 122 -8.47 19.53 4.48
N LYS A 123 -9.05 20.38 5.33
CA LYS A 123 -9.99 21.40 4.89
C LYS A 123 -9.31 22.37 3.93
N PRO A 124 -10.05 22.98 2.98
CA PRO A 124 -9.51 24.03 2.13
C PRO A 124 -8.82 25.13 2.96
N GLY A 125 -7.55 25.40 2.64
CA GLY A 125 -6.70 26.35 3.36
C GLY A 125 -5.88 25.76 4.53
N GLY A 126 -6.07 24.49 4.85
CA GLY A 126 -5.21 23.77 5.80
C GLY A 126 -3.80 23.51 5.25
N PRO A 127 -2.80 23.25 6.13
CA PRO A 127 -1.40 23.11 5.72
C PRO A 127 -1.16 22.04 4.66
N PHE A 128 -1.82 20.88 4.79
CA PHE A 128 -1.67 19.79 3.83
C PHE A 128 -2.36 20.13 2.51
N PHE A 129 -3.56 20.71 2.56
CA PHE A 129 -4.26 21.15 1.37
C PHE A 129 -3.46 22.20 0.56
N LEU A 130 -2.80 23.14 1.24
CA LEU A 130 -1.95 24.15 0.60
C LEU A 130 -0.74 23.52 -0.07
N ALA A 131 -0.02 22.61 0.62
CA ALA A 131 1.11 21.89 0.04
C ALA A 131 0.70 21.05 -1.18
N ALA A 132 -0.44 20.35 -1.09
CA ALA A 132 -1.00 19.60 -2.20
C ALA A 132 -1.42 20.50 -3.38
N THR A 133 -1.94 21.69 -3.10
CA THR A 133 -2.31 22.67 -4.13
C THR A 133 -1.07 23.22 -4.85
N GLU A 134 0.03 23.45 -4.13
CA GLU A 134 1.30 23.84 -4.74
C GLU A 134 1.86 22.72 -5.64
N ALA A 135 1.92 21.49 -5.13
CA ALA A 135 2.35 20.32 -5.90
C ALA A 135 1.47 20.12 -7.16
N SER A 136 0.15 20.20 -7.02
CA SER A 136 -0.82 20.13 -8.12
C SER A 136 -0.58 21.23 -9.17
N SER A 137 -0.40 22.48 -8.73
CA SER A 137 -0.16 23.61 -9.63
C SER A 137 1.15 23.46 -10.41
N PHE A 138 2.19 22.94 -9.76
CA PHE A 138 3.46 22.65 -10.42
C PHE A 138 3.31 21.55 -11.48
N VAL A 139 2.62 20.45 -11.14
CA VAL A 139 2.32 19.34 -12.08
C VAL A 139 1.54 19.84 -13.30
N LEU A 140 0.47 20.61 -13.08
CA LEU A 140 -0.40 21.13 -14.14
C LEU A 140 0.33 22.19 -14.99
N GLY A 141 1.14 23.06 -14.38
CA GLY A 141 1.95 24.03 -15.10
C GLY A 141 2.99 23.38 -16.01
N LEU A 142 3.64 22.30 -15.55
CA LEU A 142 4.55 21.52 -16.39
C LEU A 142 3.80 20.84 -17.55
N GLN A 143 2.62 20.28 -17.28
CA GLN A 143 1.77 19.74 -18.33
C GLN A 143 1.45 20.79 -19.40
N ASP A 144 1.16 22.03 -19.03
CA ASP A 144 0.83 23.09 -19.99
C ASP A 144 2.04 23.48 -20.85
N HIS A 145 3.24 23.50 -20.26
CA HIS A 145 4.47 23.66 -21.01
C HIS A 145 4.70 22.52 -22.01
N LEU A 146 4.48 21.27 -21.61
CA LEU A 146 4.60 20.10 -22.49
C LEU A 146 3.60 20.16 -23.65
N LYS A 147 2.32 20.50 -23.38
CA LYS A 147 1.30 20.65 -24.44
C LYS A 147 1.61 21.78 -25.41
N SER A 148 2.17 22.89 -24.93
CA SER A 148 2.40 24.07 -25.77
C SER A 148 3.50 23.86 -26.82
N GLY A 149 4.44 22.94 -26.60
CA GLY A 149 5.61 22.74 -27.46
C GLY A 149 6.54 23.96 -27.58
N ALA A 150 6.29 25.04 -26.83
CA ALA A 150 6.97 26.33 -26.99
C ALA A 150 8.27 26.47 -26.19
N ARG A 151 8.65 25.43 -25.44
CA ARG A 151 9.82 25.41 -24.55
C ARG A 151 10.91 24.51 -25.10
N SER A 152 12.17 24.82 -24.78
CA SER A 152 13.29 24.00 -25.20
C SER A 152 13.30 22.64 -24.47
N VAL A 153 13.96 21.65 -25.07
CA VAL A 153 14.10 20.31 -24.49
C VAL A 153 14.86 20.36 -23.16
N GLU A 154 15.89 21.21 -23.04
CA GLU A 154 16.64 21.39 -21.80
C GLU A 154 15.77 21.96 -20.69
N PHE A 155 14.88 22.90 -21.01
CA PHE A 155 13.92 23.44 -20.06
C PHE A 155 12.96 22.35 -19.57
N LEU A 156 12.42 21.54 -20.48
CA LEU A 156 11.46 20.49 -20.13
C LEU A 156 12.12 19.40 -19.28
N ARG A 157 13.32 18.94 -19.66
CA ARG A 157 14.09 17.95 -18.90
C ARG A 157 14.39 18.43 -17.48
N LYS A 158 14.85 19.67 -17.33
CA LYS A 158 15.10 20.26 -16.00
C LYS A 158 13.82 20.28 -15.15
N ASN A 159 12.69 20.72 -15.71
CA ASN A 159 11.45 20.76 -14.94
C ASN A 159 10.90 19.35 -14.59
N LEU A 160 11.16 18.33 -15.41
CA LEU A 160 10.84 16.93 -15.09
C LEU A 160 11.72 16.41 -13.94
N GLU A 161 12.99 16.80 -13.89
CA GLU A 161 13.88 16.51 -12.76
C GLU A 161 13.42 17.24 -11.48
N ASP A 162 13.07 18.52 -11.60
CA ASP A 162 12.51 19.31 -10.49
C ASP A 162 11.19 18.69 -10.00
N LEU A 163 10.36 18.15 -10.90
CA LEU A 163 9.14 17.42 -10.53
C LEU A 163 9.46 16.16 -9.74
N ARG A 164 10.47 15.38 -10.14
CA ARG A 164 10.92 14.21 -9.39
C ARG A 164 11.31 14.58 -7.96
N VAL A 165 12.09 15.64 -7.79
CA VAL A 165 12.53 16.12 -6.47
C VAL A 165 11.32 16.55 -5.63
N LYS A 166 10.44 17.38 -6.20
CA LYS A 166 9.25 17.87 -5.50
C LYS A 166 8.29 16.75 -5.08
N ILE A 167 8.09 15.73 -5.91
CA ILE A 167 7.27 14.58 -5.51
C ILE A 167 7.93 13.82 -4.36
N GLY A 168 9.25 13.63 -4.41
CA GLY A 168 10.01 13.01 -3.33
C GLY A 168 9.88 13.76 -2.00
N GLU A 169 9.98 15.10 -2.03
CA GLU A 169 9.76 15.96 -0.87
C GLU A 169 8.31 15.90 -0.37
N PHE A 170 7.34 15.96 -1.29
CA PHE A 170 5.92 15.90 -0.94
C PHE A 170 5.53 14.54 -0.31
N LYS A 171 6.14 13.44 -0.76
CA LYS A 171 6.00 12.10 -0.15
C LYS A 171 6.57 12.03 1.28
N GLN A 172 7.56 12.87 1.61
CA GLN A 172 8.14 12.95 2.96
C GLN A 172 7.39 13.91 3.88
N LEU A 173 6.36 14.61 3.38
CA LEU A 173 5.59 15.54 4.16
C LEU A 173 4.90 14.82 5.33
N MET A 174 5.14 15.34 6.54
CA MET A 174 4.50 14.89 7.76
C MET A 174 3.07 15.49 7.83
N ILE A 175 2.05 14.66 7.64
CA ILE A 175 0.65 15.10 7.61
C ILE A 175 0.05 14.91 8.99
N ARG A 176 -0.38 16.02 9.61
CA ARG A 176 -1.14 15.98 10.85
C ARG A 176 -2.60 15.72 10.56
N LEU A 177 -3.15 14.68 11.16
CA LEU A 177 -4.56 14.38 11.13
C LEU A 177 -5.12 14.89 12.46
N PRO A 178 -6.10 15.81 12.48
CA PRO A 178 -6.73 16.24 13.71
C PRO A 178 -7.69 15.16 14.22
N ALA A 179 -7.78 15.01 15.55
CA ALA A 179 -8.77 14.15 16.17
C ALA A 179 -10.16 14.72 15.87
N GLU A 180 -11.00 13.94 15.20
CA GLU A 180 -12.39 14.35 15.00
C GLU A 180 -13.11 14.27 16.35
N VAL A 181 -13.41 15.43 16.93
CA VAL A 181 -14.49 15.55 17.89
C VAL A 181 -15.76 15.51 17.05
N GLY A 182 -16.59 14.48 17.25
CA GLY A 182 -17.78 14.21 16.44
C GLY A 182 -18.52 15.48 16.04
N VAL A 183 -18.38 15.85 14.77
CA VAL A 183 -19.33 16.70 14.08
C VAL A 183 -20.05 15.73 13.16
N GLU A 184 -21.31 15.44 13.48
CA GLU A 184 -22.24 14.89 12.51
C GLU A 184 -22.29 15.88 11.34
N GLU A 185 -21.41 15.72 10.35
CA GLU A 185 -21.64 16.31 9.04
C GLU A 185 -22.81 15.55 8.43
N GLU A 186 -23.88 16.29 8.18
CA GLU A 186 -25.07 15.82 7.46
C GLU A 186 -24.62 15.10 6.19
N LEU A 187 -24.76 13.78 6.21
CA LEU A 187 -24.58 12.93 5.05
C LEU A 187 -25.64 13.35 4.03
N GLU A 188 -25.22 14.01 2.95
CA GLU A 188 -25.99 13.96 1.72
C GLU A 188 -26.09 12.48 1.35
N GLU A 189 -27.30 11.91 1.43
CA GLU A 189 -27.64 10.58 0.92
C GLU A 189 -27.30 10.52 -0.57
N GLU A 190 -26.08 10.13 -0.91
CA GLU A 190 -25.74 9.69 -2.26
C GLU A 190 -26.52 8.40 -2.53
N ALA A 191 -27.51 8.52 -3.41
CA ALA A 191 -28.39 7.46 -3.85
C ALA A 191 -27.62 6.14 -4.08
N ALA A 192 -28.03 5.10 -3.36
CA ALA A 192 -27.58 3.74 -3.56
C ALA A 192 -27.73 3.36 -5.05
N VAL A 193 -26.61 3.36 -5.77
CA VAL A 193 -26.53 2.72 -7.07
C VAL A 193 -26.65 1.23 -6.81
N LEU A 194 -27.84 0.70 -7.09
CA LEU A 194 -28.14 -0.73 -7.11
C LEU A 194 -26.99 -1.48 -7.80
N VAL A 195 -26.22 -2.21 -7.01
CA VAL A 195 -25.27 -3.21 -7.50
C VAL A 195 -26.11 -4.25 -8.25
N PRO A 196 -25.95 -4.41 -9.57
CA PRO A 196 -26.70 -5.44 -10.29
C PRO A 196 -26.21 -6.80 -9.77
N GLU A 197 -27.16 -7.68 -9.45
CA GLU A 197 -26.92 -9.04 -9.03
C GLU A 197 -25.83 -9.71 -9.90
N LEU A 198 -24.81 -10.22 -9.22
CA LEU A 198 -23.56 -10.80 -9.74
C LEU A 198 -23.76 -11.93 -10.77
N GLU A 199 -24.97 -12.47 -10.90
CA GLU A 199 -25.30 -13.55 -11.83
C GLU A 199 -25.52 -13.05 -13.27
N SER A 200 -25.79 -11.75 -13.48
CA SER A 200 -26.00 -11.18 -14.84
C SER A 200 -24.69 -10.76 -15.54
N VAL A 201 -23.61 -10.53 -14.78
CA VAL A 201 -22.31 -10.06 -15.30
C VAL A 201 -21.47 -11.21 -15.87
N ALA A 202 -21.61 -12.41 -15.30
CA ALA A 202 -20.89 -13.60 -15.75
C ALA A 202 -21.35 -14.08 -17.14
N ALA A 203 -22.67 -14.01 -17.42
CA ALA A 203 -23.25 -14.43 -18.69
C ALA A 203 -23.06 -13.42 -19.84
N MET A 204 -22.83 -12.14 -19.53
CA MET A 204 -22.54 -11.11 -20.55
C MET A 204 -21.04 -10.90 -20.83
N ALA A 205 -20.16 -11.59 -20.11
CA ALA A 205 -18.70 -11.47 -20.22
C ALA A 205 -18.07 -12.30 -21.36
N GLU A 206 -18.84 -13.12 -22.08
CA GLU A 206 -18.34 -14.02 -23.14
C GLU A 206 -17.78 -13.31 -24.40
N LYS A 207 -18.00 -12.00 -24.57
CA LYS A 207 -17.53 -11.23 -25.75
C LYS A 207 -16.49 -10.15 -25.47
N ALA A 208 -16.01 -9.99 -24.24
CA ALA A 208 -14.99 -8.99 -23.93
C ALA A 208 -13.59 -9.49 -24.28
N GLY A 209 -12.84 -8.73 -25.09
CA GLY A 209 -11.44 -9.03 -25.39
C GLY A 209 -10.60 -9.10 -24.11
N MET A 210 -9.80 -10.16 -23.98
CA MET A 210 -8.84 -10.33 -22.88
C MET A 210 -7.57 -9.54 -23.19
N ILE A 211 -7.10 -8.76 -22.22
CA ILE A 211 -5.86 -7.98 -22.32
C ILE A 211 -4.95 -8.39 -21.18
N GLY A 212 -3.78 -8.92 -21.53
CA GLY A 212 -2.69 -9.12 -20.58
C GLY A 212 -1.96 -7.80 -20.34
N VAL A 213 -1.67 -7.49 -19.08
CA VAL A 213 -0.96 -6.29 -18.67
C VAL A 213 0.25 -6.69 -17.82
N SER A 214 1.43 -6.32 -18.29
CA SER A 214 2.72 -6.56 -17.66
C SER A 214 3.17 -5.29 -16.93
N GLY A 215 2.86 -5.22 -15.64
CA GLY A 215 3.34 -4.17 -14.74
C GLY A 215 2.54 -2.87 -14.76
N LEU A 216 3.04 -1.90 -13.98
CA LEU A 216 2.33 -0.64 -13.72
C LEU A 216 2.26 0.29 -14.95
N LYS A 217 3.33 0.34 -15.75
CA LYS A 217 3.40 1.19 -16.95
C LYS A 217 2.30 0.83 -17.95
N GLU A 218 2.19 -0.44 -18.31
CA GLU A 218 1.15 -0.91 -19.23
C GLU A 218 -0.26 -0.69 -18.67
N ALA A 219 -0.48 -0.92 -17.37
CA ALA A 219 -1.77 -0.69 -16.74
C ALA A 219 -2.20 0.78 -16.80
N ALA A 220 -1.28 1.70 -16.48
CA ALA A 220 -1.54 3.13 -16.51
C ALA A 220 -1.82 3.63 -17.93
N LEU A 221 -1.04 3.19 -18.92
CA LEU A 221 -1.26 3.51 -20.33
C LEU A 221 -2.59 2.95 -20.85
N LEU A 222 -2.95 1.74 -20.44
CA LEU A 222 -4.23 1.14 -20.81
C LEU A 222 -5.40 1.96 -20.26
N LEU A 223 -5.34 2.39 -19.00
CA LEU A 223 -6.37 3.23 -18.38
C LEU A 223 -6.43 4.63 -18.98
N ALA A 224 -5.29 5.21 -19.38
CA ALA A 224 -5.26 6.51 -20.05
C ALA A 224 -5.96 6.50 -21.41
N ASN A 225 -6.01 5.35 -22.08
CA ASN A 225 -6.38 5.25 -23.49
C ASN A 225 -7.62 4.42 -23.80
N ARG A 226 -8.10 3.59 -22.87
CA ARG A 226 -9.26 2.73 -23.13
C ARG A 226 -10.45 3.09 -22.26
N ASN A 227 -11.53 3.48 -22.95
CA ASN A 227 -12.85 3.68 -22.36
C ASN A 227 -13.82 2.52 -22.66
N THR A 228 -13.34 1.43 -23.27
CA THR A 228 -14.16 0.28 -23.66
C THR A 228 -14.06 -0.87 -22.66
N ARG A 229 -15.12 -1.68 -22.56
CA ARG A 229 -15.17 -2.87 -21.70
C ARG A 229 -14.08 -3.87 -22.09
N CYS A 230 -13.25 -4.30 -21.14
CA CYS A 230 -12.27 -5.37 -21.34
C CYS A 230 -12.05 -6.19 -20.07
N ARG A 231 -11.53 -7.41 -20.25
CA ARG A 231 -11.01 -8.21 -19.15
C ARG A 231 -9.50 -7.99 -19.05
N VAL A 232 -9.03 -7.53 -17.91
CA VAL A 232 -7.61 -7.23 -17.68
C VAL A 232 -6.98 -8.28 -16.78
N PHE A 233 -5.99 -8.99 -17.31
CA PHE A 233 -5.22 -9.97 -16.56
C PHE A 233 -3.82 -9.44 -16.34
N ILE A 234 -3.36 -9.51 -15.09
CA ILE A 234 -2.01 -9.08 -14.75
C ILE A 234 -1.08 -10.25 -15.04
N THR A 235 -0.11 -10.05 -15.91
CA THR A 235 0.84 -11.11 -16.34
C THR A 235 2.19 -11.01 -15.65
N ALA A 236 2.56 -9.82 -15.21
CA ALA A 236 3.76 -9.58 -14.42
C ALA A 236 3.61 -8.36 -13.52
N VAL A 237 4.26 -8.36 -12.37
CA VAL A 237 4.27 -7.23 -11.42
C VAL A 237 5.64 -7.14 -10.77
N GLN A 238 6.26 -5.97 -10.80
CA GLN A 238 7.40 -5.70 -9.93
C GLN A 238 6.92 -5.48 -8.50
N LEU A 239 7.50 -6.18 -7.52
CA LEU A 239 6.96 -6.21 -6.14
C LEU A 239 6.72 -4.81 -5.56
N ARG A 240 7.67 -3.87 -5.70
CA ARG A 240 7.51 -2.48 -5.24
C ARG A 240 6.32 -1.73 -5.86
N GLN A 241 5.90 -2.10 -7.07
CA GLN A 241 4.82 -1.46 -7.81
C GLN A 241 3.45 -2.07 -7.49
N ALA A 242 3.40 -3.21 -6.79
CA ALA A 242 2.17 -3.92 -6.52
C ALA A 242 1.11 -3.08 -5.77
N PRO A 243 1.44 -2.25 -4.76
CA PRO A 243 0.46 -1.38 -4.11
C PRO A 243 -0.14 -0.35 -5.08
N ALA A 244 0.70 0.31 -5.88
CA ALA A 244 0.23 1.29 -6.86
C ALA A 244 -0.61 0.65 -7.97
N LEU A 245 -0.23 -0.55 -8.43
CA LEU A 245 -0.98 -1.31 -9.41
C LEU A 245 -2.34 -1.77 -8.86
N LEU A 246 -2.38 -2.25 -7.62
CA LEU A 246 -3.62 -2.63 -6.96
C LEU A 246 -4.55 -1.41 -6.82
N GLU A 247 -4.04 -0.26 -6.36
CA GLU A 247 -4.82 0.97 -6.24
C GLU A 247 -5.39 1.40 -7.60
N LEU A 248 -4.53 1.44 -8.62
CA LEU A 248 -4.90 1.81 -9.99
C LEU A 248 -6.03 0.93 -10.54
N LEU A 249 -6.00 -0.37 -10.22
CA LEU A 249 -6.92 -1.37 -10.73
C LEU A 249 -8.17 -1.60 -9.86
N THR A 250 -8.21 -1.13 -8.62
CA THR A 250 -9.37 -1.37 -7.73
C THR A 250 -10.18 -0.11 -7.43
N ASN A 251 -9.68 1.06 -7.82
CA ASN A 251 -10.38 2.32 -7.60
C ASN A 251 -11.53 2.50 -8.63
N ALA A 252 -12.73 2.08 -8.22
CA ALA A 252 -13.94 2.05 -9.05
C ALA A 252 -14.30 3.41 -9.69
N LYS A 253 -13.95 4.54 -9.05
CA LYS A 253 -14.18 5.89 -9.61
C LYS A 253 -13.37 6.17 -10.88
N ARG A 254 -12.30 5.41 -11.13
CA ARG A 254 -11.39 5.58 -12.29
C ARG A 254 -11.46 4.46 -13.30
N MET A 255 -12.03 3.32 -12.93
CA MET A 255 -12.18 2.21 -13.85
C MET A 255 -13.24 2.55 -14.90
N PRO A 256 -12.91 2.42 -16.19
CA PRO A 256 -13.92 2.55 -17.24
C PRO A 256 -15.04 1.52 -17.01
N PRO A 257 -16.31 1.91 -17.19
CA PRO A 257 -17.46 1.05 -16.89
C PRO A 257 -17.38 -0.27 -17.67
N GLY A 258 -17.38 -1.38 -16.93
CA GLY A 258 -17.36 -2.76 -17.46
C GLY A 258 -15.97 -3.35 -17.71
N TRP A 259 -14.91 -2.78 -17.13
CA TRP A 259 -13.66 -3.50 -16.91
C TRP A 259 -13.84 -4.58 -15.84
N VAL A 260 -13.26 -5.75 -16.07
CA VAL A 260 -13.25 -6.86 -15.11
C VAL A 260 -11.82 -7.30 -14.88
N ILE A 261 -11.37 -7.30 -13.63
CA ILE A 261 -10.07 -7.83 -13.20
C ILE A 261 -10.34 -9.14 -12.47
N PRO A 262 -10.24 -10.28 -13.15
CA PRO A 262 -10.49 -11.56 -12.52
C PRO A 262 -9.44 -11.86 -11.44
N ARG A 263 -9.92 -12.32 -10.28
CA ARG A 263 -9.14 -12.99 -9.21
C ARG A 263 -7.81 -12.31 -8.86
N ASP A 264 -7.86 -11.06 -8.42
CA ASP A 264 -6.70 -10.25 -7.98
C ASP A 264 -6.04 -10.71 -6.65
N LYS A 265 -6.37 -11.90 -6.13
CA LYS A 265 -5.86 -12.45 -4.86
C LYS A 265 -4.33 -12.37 -4.79
N LYS A 266 -3.62 -12.80 -5.85
CA LYS A 266 -2.15 -12.77 -5.91
C LYS A 266 -1.60 -11.35 -5.88
N LEU A 267 -2.23 -10.40 -6.58
CA LEU A 267 -1.85 -8.99 -6.55
C LEU A 267 -2.03 -8.39 -5.15
N ARG A 268 -3.11 -8.73 -4.44
CA ARG A 268 -3.32 -8.31 -3.05
C ARG A 268 -2.23 -8.85 -2.12
N GLN A 269 -1.83 -10.11 -2.29
CA GLN A 269 -0.71 -10.68 -1.54
C GLN A 269 0.62 -9.97 -1.85
N LEU A 270 0.89 -9.65 -3.12
CA LEU A 270 2.07 -8.87 -3.51
C LEU A 270 2.06 -7.45 -2.94
N SER A 271 0.91 -6.77 -3.00
CA SER A 271 0.73 -5.44 -2.39
C SER A 271 0.98 -5.49 -0.88
N ARG A 272 0.41 -6.48 -0.20
CA ARG A 272 0.62 -6.68 1.24
C ARG A 272 2.10 -6.92 1.55
N LEU A 273 2.76 -7.80 0.82
CA LEU A 273 4.18 -8.07 1.03
C LEU A 273 5.03 -6.81 0.81
N ALA A 274 4.76 -6.04 -0.25
CA ALA A 274 5.48 -4.80 -0.52
C ALA A 274 5.34 -3.79 0.63
N ASN A 275 4.14 -3.67 1.20
CA ASN A 275 3.88 -2.83 2.36
C ASN A 275 4.59 -3.34 3.62
N GLU A 276 4.57 -4.65 3.90
CA GLU A 276 5.30 -5.24 5.04
C GLU A 276 6.82 -5.03 4.92
N LEU A 277 7.39 -5.10 3.71
CA LEU A 277 8.80 -4.79 3.47
C LEU A 277 9.11 -3.31 3.73
N SER A 278 8.21 -2.38 3.38
CA SER A 278 8.36 -0.96 3.73
C SER A 278 8.36 -0.75 5.24
N ILE A 279 7.56 -1.50 6.02
CA ILE A 279 7.62 -1.44 7.49
C ILE A 279 9.00 -1.90 8.00
N VAL A 280 9.58 -2.94 7.40
CA VAL A 280 10.93 -3.38 7.77
C VAL A 280 11.96 -2.27 7.50
N GLU A 281 11.92 -1.65 6.33
CA GLU A 281 12.86 -0.59 5.93
C GLU A 281 12.71 0.70 6.74
N GLU A 282 11.48 1.12 7.02
CA GLU A 282 11.17 2.44 7.61
C GLU A 282 11.01 2.42 9.12
N VAL A 283 10.80 1.24 9.72
CA VAL A 283 10.60 1.10 11.18
C VAL A 283 11.60 0.14 11.81
N VAL A 284 11.61 -1.11 11.35
CA VAL A 284 12.35 -2.19 12.04
C VAL A 284 13.86 -1.99 11.96
N LEU A 285 14.38 -1.70 10.76
CA LEU A 285 15.81 -1.47 10.58
C LEU A 285 16.29 -0.21 11.31
N PRO A 286 15.61 0.96 11.22
CA PRO A 286 15.97 2.13 12.02
C PRO A 286 16.00 1.86 13.53
N LEU A 287 14.99 1.17 14.08
CA LEU A 287 14.96 0.78 15.50
C LEU A 287 16.21 -0.02 15.90
N LEU A 288 16.57 -1.02 15.09
CA LEU A 288 17.72 -1.90 15.37
C LEU A 288 19.07 -1.22 15.09
N MET A 289 19.10 -0.19 14.25
CA MET A 289 20.29 0.63 14.01
C MET A 289 20.53 1.62 15.16
N GLU A 290 19.47 2.13 15.78
CA GLU A 290 19.50 2.92 17.02
C GLU A 290 19.96 2.04 18.20
N ASP A 291 19.31 0.89 18.40
CA ASP A 291 19.67 -0.08 19.43
C ASP A 291 19.48 -1.52 18.92
N ALA A 292 20.61 -2.22 18.71
CA ALA A 292 20.60 -3.62 18.27
C ALA A 292 20.05 -4.59 19.35
N ALA A 293 19.90 -4.13 20.60
CA ALA A 293 19.29 -4.90 21.69
C ALA A 293 17.77 -4.65 21.84
N ASP A 294 17.17 -3.79 20.99
CA ASP A 294 15.74 -3.47 21.04
C ASP A 294 14.88 -4.73 20.85
N VAL A 295 14.13 -5.07 21.89
CA VAL A 295 13.33 -6.29 21.94
C VAL A 295 12.19 -6.26 20.93
N ASP A 296 11.58 -5.10 20.71
CA ASP A 296 10.48 -4.92 19.78
C ASP A 296 10.96 -4.97 18.34
N GLY A 297 12.09 -4.34 18.04
CA GLY A 297 12.79 -4.43 16.77
C GLY A 297 13.13 -5.88 16.42
N VAL A 298 13.70 -6.65 17.35
CA VAL A 298 14.05 -8.07 17.14
C VAL A 298 12.80 -8.92 16.93
N ARG A 299 11.71 -8.66 17.66
CA ARG A 299 10.44 -9.38 17.52
C ARG A 299 9.76 -9.08 16.18
N LEU A 300 9.72 -7.81 15.78
CA LEU A 300 9.19 -7.37 14.48
C LEU A 300 10.00 -7.96 13.32
N LEU A 301 11.33 -7.97 13.44
CA LEU A 301 12.21 -8.58 12.44
C LEU A 301 11.93 -10.07 12.26
N HIS A 302 11.72 -10.80 13.36
CA HIS A 302 11.29 -12.20 13.32
C HIS A 302 9.94 -12.36 12.61
N GLN A 303 8.96 -11.55 13.02
CA GLN A 303 7.60 -11.62 12.49
C GLN A 303 7.56 -11.39 10.97
N TYR A 304 8.19 -10.31 10.49
CA TYR A 304 8.21 -10.00 9.06
C TYR A 304 9.11 -10.96 8.29
N GLY A 305 10.21 -11.45 8.88
CA GLY A 305 11.03 -12.52 8.33
C GLY A 305 10.21 -13.76 7.98
N TRP A 306 9.30 -14.20 8.87
CA TRP A 306 8.36 -15.28 8.59
C TRP A 306 7.28 -14.91 7.57
N SER A 307 6.76 -13.69 7.68
CA SER A 307 5.66 -13.22 6.82
C SER A 307 6.04 -13.19 5.34
N ILE A 308 7.30 -12.82 5.01
CA ILE A 308 7.82 -12.83 3.63
C ILE A 308 7.60 -14.17 2.94
N ARG A 309 8.09 -15.25 3.58
CA ARG A 309 7.96 -16.61 3.03
C ARG A 309 6.51 -17.08 3.04
N HIS A 310 5.75 -16.76 4.08
CA HIS A 310 4.36 -17.18 4.21
C HIS A 310 3.47 -16.58 3.11
N ILE A 311 3.56 -15.26 2.89
CA ILE A 311 2.81 -14.57 1.84
C ILE A 311 3.22 -15.09 0.46
N ALA A 312 4.52 -15.33 0.24
CA ALA A 312 5.00 -15.83 -1.05
C ALA A 312 4.37 -17.17 -1.47
N ARG A 313 4.05 -18.07 -0.51
CA ARG A 313 3.35 -19.34 -0.80
C ARG A 313 1.96 -19.16 -1.41
N HIS A 314 1.31 -18.03 -1.16
CA HIS A 314 -0.01 -17.71 -1.70
C HIS A 314 0.05 -17.04 -3.08
N VAL A 315 1.24 -16.66 -3.52
CA VAL A 315 1.49 -16.06 -4.84
C VAL A 315 2.05 -17.10 -5.79
N ASP A 316 3.04 -17.86 -5.31
CA ASP A 316 3.78 -18.84 -6.09
C ASP A 316 3.92 -20.14 -5.27
N LYS A 317 3.85 -21.28 -5.96
CA LYS A 317 3.95 -22.58 -5.30
C LYS A 317 5.33 -22.73 -4.67
N PRO A 318 5.48 -23.49 -3.56
CA PRO A 318 6.79 -23.82 -3.03
C PRO A 318 7.71 -24.40 -4.12
N GLY A 319 8.87 -23.76 -4.34
CA GLY A 319 9.81 -24.11 -5.41
C GLY A 319 9.71 -23.24 -6.67
N GLY A 320 8.67 -22.41 -6.80
CA GLY A 320 8.59 -21.43 -7.87
C GLY A 320 9.58 -20.26 -7.69
N PRO A 321 9.93 -19.53 -8.77
CA PRO A 321 10.98 -18.51 -8.74
C PRO A 321 10.76 -17.41 -7.70
N PHE A 322 9.52 -16.95 -7.54
CA PHE A 322 9.22 -15.90 -6.58
C PHE A 322 9.26 -16.44 -5.14
N PHE A 323 8.74 -17.65 -4.92
CA PHE A 323 8.82 -18.28 -3.60
C PHE A 323 10.27 -18.50 -3.18
N LEU A 324 11.16 -18.95 -4.09
CA LEU A 324 12.57 -19.15 -3.79
C LEU A 324 13.28 -17.84 -3.43
N ALA A 325 13.05 -16.76 -4.19
CA ALA A 325 13.59 -15.44 -3.87
C ALA A 325 13.10 -14.93 -2.51
N ALA A 326 11.81 -15.10 -2.21
CA ALA A 326 11.24 -14.75 -0.92
C ALA A 326 11.81 -15.61 0.22
N ALA A 327 12.05 -16.90 -0.04
CA ALA A 327 12.61 -17.82 0.94
C ALA A 327 14.06 -17.47 1.29
N GLU A 328 14.85 -17.03 0.31
CA GLU A 328 16.21 -16.51 0.52
C GLU A 328 16.20 -15.24 1.36
N ALA A 329 15.40 -14.24 0.99
CA ALA A 329 15.27 -12.99 1.74
C ALA A 329 14.79 -13.24 3.19
N SER A 330 13.79 -14.11 3.36
CA SER A 330 13.29 -14.55 4.67
C SER A 330 14.38 -15.22 5.52
N SER A 331 15.14 -16.16 4.95
CA SER A 331 16.24 -16.83 5.65
C SER A 331 17.33 -15.85 6.07
N PHE A 332 17.66 -14.86 5.23
CA PHE A 332 18.64 -13.83 5.55
C PHE A 332 18.19 -12.97 6.75
N VAL A 333 16.93 -12.50 6.72
CA VAL A 333 16.32 -11.74 7.82
C VAL A 333 16.27 -12.54 9.13
N LEU A 334 15.84 -13.80 9.08
CA LEU A 334 15.73 -14.67 10.26
C LEU A 334 17.11 -15.05 10.83
N SER A 335 18.14 -15.19 9.98
CA SER A 335 19.51 -15.41 10.45
C SER A 335 20.04 -14.22 11.25
N LEU A 336 19.83 -12.99 10.76
CA LEU A 336 20.22 -11.79 11.50
C LEU A 336 19.46 -11.69 12.83
N GLN A 337 18.15 -11.98 12.81
CA GLN A 337 17.34 -12.03 14.02
C GLN A 337 17.92 -12.99 15.07
N GLY A 338 18.39 -14.17 14.64
CA GLY A 338 19.07 -15.13 15.51
C GLY A 338 20.34 -14.56 16.16
N HIS A 339 21.15 -13.82 15.40
CA HIS A 339 22.35 -13.15 15.91
C HIS A 339 22.05 -12.01 16.88
N LEU A 340 21.01 -11.22 16.62
CA LEU A 340 20.56 -10.16 17.52
C LEU A 340 20.06 -10.75 18.85
N LYS A 341 19.29 -11.84 18.79
CA LYS A 341 18.79 -12.54 19.98
C LYS A 341 19.91 -13.16 20.82
N SER A 342 20.94 -13.74 20.19
CA SER A 342 22.03 -14.40 20.92
C SER A 342 23.00 -13.42 21.58
N ARG A 343 23.09 -12.17 21.10
CA ARG A 343 24.02 -11.13 21.60
C ARG A 343 25.49 -11.58 21.59
N THR A 344 25.85 -12.55 20.75
CA THR A 344 27.19 -13.14 20.68
C THR A 344 28.10 -12.50 19.64
N ARG A 345 27.61 -11.51 18.89
CA ARG A 345 28.32 -10.85 17.79
C ARG A 345 28.69 -9.42 18.16
N SER A 346 29.73 -8.88 17.53
CA SER A 346 30.14 -7.49 17.75
C SER A 346 29.12 -6.50 17.18
N VAL A 347 29.12 -5.28 17.70
CA VAL A 347 28.24 -4.21 17.23
C VAL A 347 28.49 -3.89 15.76
N GLU A 348 29.75 -3.88 15.32
CA GLU A 348 30.12 -3.65 13.92
C GLU A 348 29.57 -4.74 13.01
N PHE A 349 29.62 -6.00 13.44
CA PHE A 349 29.02 -7.11 12.72
C PHE A 349 27.51 -6.92 12.56
N LEU A 350 26.80 -6.59 13.65
CA LEU A 350 25.35 -6.40 13.64
C LEU A 350 24.93 -5.22 12.75
N ARG A 351 25.62 -4.07 12.87
CA ARG A 351 25.34 -2.88 12.05
C ARG A 351 25.53 -3.17 10.56
N LYS A 352 26.63 -3.83 10.19
CA LYS A 352 26.88 -4.23 8.80
C LYS A 352 25.76 -5.14 8.29
N ASN A 353 25.36 -6.16 9.06
CA ASN A 353 24.31 -7.07 8.61
C ASN A 353 22.93 -6.39 8.54
N LEU A 354 22.64 -5.39 9.37
CA LEU A 354 21.43 -4.58 9.26
C LEU A 354 21.40 -3.76 7.95
N GLU A 355 22.55 -3.21 7.55
CA GLU A 355 22.72 -2.56 6.24
C GLU A 355 22.57 -3.57 5.09
N ASP A 356 23.17 -4.76 5.21
CA ASP A 356 23.03 -5.83 4.22
C ASP A 356 21.56 -6.28 4.08
N VAL A 357 20.80 -6.32 5.18
CA VAL A 357 19.35 -6.61 5.14
C VAL A 357 18.60 -5.51 4.39
N ARG A 358 18.93 -4.23 4.63
CA ARG A 358 18.33 -3.12 3.88
C ARG A 358 18.56 -3.29 2.39
N VAL A 359 19.79 -3.60 1.98
CA VAL A 359 20.14 -3.82 0.56
C VAL A 359 19.36 -5.01 0.00
N LYS A 360 19.31 -6.14 0.71
CA LYS A 360 18.58 -7.33 0.24
C LYS A 360 17.09 -7.14 0.13
N ILE A 361 16.46 -6.41 1.06
CA ILE A 361 15.05 -6.06 0.94
C ILE A 361 14.82 -5.14 -0.25
N GLY A 362 15.69 -4.14 -0.45
CA GLY A 362 15.65 -3.26 -1.61
C GLY A 362 15.73 -4.02 -2.94
N GLU A 363 16.66 -4.96 -3.05
CA GLU A 363 16.79 -5.86 -4.22
C GLU A 363 15.55 -6.73 -4.41
N PHE A 364 15.03 -7.32 -3.33
CA PHE A 364 13.84 -8.17 -3.40
C PHE A 364 12.58 -7.39 -3.82
N LYS A 365 12.44 -6.12 -3.41
CA LYS A 365 11.38 -5.22 -3.89
C LYS A 365 11.45 -4.95 -5.41
N GLN A 366 12.61 -5.12 -6.03
CA GLN A 366 12.78 -4.98 -7.48
C GLN A 366 12.41 -6.27 -8.25
N PHE A 367 12.14 -7.38 -7.57
CA PHE A 367 11.82 -8.65 -8.21
C PHE A 367 10.52 -8.56 -9.01
N THR A 368 10.55 -9.04 -10.26
CA THR A 368 9.37 -9.11 -11.13
C THR A 368 8.72 -10.49 -11.01
N VAL A 369 7.49 -10.49 -10.52
CA VAL A 369 6.69 -11.71 -10.33
C VAL A 369 5.84 -11.93 -11.56
N HIS A 370 6.04 -13.06 -12.22
CA HIS A 370 5.18 -13.48 -13.34
C HIS A 370 3.93 -14.17 -12.80
N LEU A 371 2.77 -13.69 -13.22
CA LEU A 371 1.47 -14.22 -12.87
C LEU A 371 0.87 -14.83 -14.14
N PRO A 372 0.92 -16.16 -14.33
CA PRO A 372 0.34 -16.75 -15.53
C PRO A 372 -1.15 -16.42 -15.58
N ALA A 373 -1.66 -16.12 -16.79
CA ALA A 373 -3.08 -15.97 -17.02
C ALA A 373 -3.74 -17.34 -16.81
N GLU A 374 -4.23 -17.62 -15.60
CA GLU A 374 -4.88 -18.88 -15.27
C GLU A 374 -6.19 -19.01 -16.05
N VAL A 375 -6.14 -19.69 -17.20
CA VAL A 375 -7.32 -20.20 -17.89
C VAL A 375 -7.65 -21.56 -17.25
N GLY A 376 -8.49 -21.52 -16.21
CA GLY A 376 -9.05 -22.72 -15.59
C GLY A 376 -8.42 -23.07 -14.23
N VAL A 377 -9.30 -23.09 -13.22
CA VAL A 377 -9.24 -23.82 -11.95
C VAL A 377 -7.85 -24.00 -11.32
N GLU A 378 -7.51 -23.16 -10.33
CA GLU A 378 -6.76 -23.63 -9.17
C GLU A 378 -7.56 -23.38 -7.89
N GLU A 379 -7.54 -24.43 -7.06
CA GLU A 379 -8.31 -24.67 -5.86
C GLU A 379 -8.08 -23.61 -4.78
N ASP A 380 -9.13 -23.32 -4.02
CA ASP A 380 -9.05 -22.51 -2.82
C ASP A 380 -8.00 -23.09 -1.88
N GLY A 381 -6.86 -22.40 -1.79
CA GLY A 381 -5.91 -22.60 -0.73
C GLY A 381 -6.63 -22.45 0.60
N VAL A 382 -6.81 -23.57 1.29
CA VAL A 382 -7.43 -23.73 2.61
C VAL A 382 -7.03 -22.55 3.49
N ASP A 383 -8.03 -21.79 3.94
CA ASP A 383 -7.86 -20.77 4.98
C ASP A 383 -7.14 -21.43 6.15
N GLY A 384 -5.93 -20.96 6.45
CA GLY A 384 -5.13 -21.41 7.58
C GLY A 384 -5.82 -21.04 8.88
N ARG A 385 -6.79 -21.86 9.29
CA ARG A 385 -7.21 -21.97 10.69
C ARG A 385 -5.94 -22.26 11.48
N LEU A 386 -5.60 -21.36 12.39
CA LEU A 386 -4.66 -21.63 13.48
C LEU A 386 -5.16 -22.88 14.21
N VAL A 387 -4.60 -24.04 13.91
CA VAL A 387 -4.70 -25.19 14.79
C VAL A 387 -3.65 -24.97 15.85
N ALA A 388 -4.11 -24.62 17.05
CA ALA A 388 -3.32 -24.68 18.25
C ALA A 388 -2.98 -26.14 18.56
N GLY A 389 -1.72 -26.38 18.94
CA GLY A 389 -1.29 -27.57 19.67
C GLY A 389 -0.83 -28.74 18.81
N GLU A 390 0.48 -28.82 18.57
CA GLU A 390 1.18 -30.10 18.56
C GLU A 390 2.36 -29.96 19.52
N ASP A 391 2.15 -30.48 20.73
CA ASP A 391 3.19 -30.72 21.71
C ASP A 391 4.02 -31.90 21.20
N GLU A 392 5.25 -31.62 20.74
CA GLU A 392 6.29 -32.62 20.63
C GLU A 392 6.76 -32.97 22.05
N GLU A 393 6.14 -33.95 22.69
CA GLU A 393 6.83 -34.85 23.62
C GLU A 393 5.96 -36.08 23.89
N GLY A 394 6.16 -37.10 23.06
CA GLY A 394 5.69 -38.43 23.38
C GLY A 394 6.45 -38.97 24.58
N HIS A 395 5.80 -39.07 25.74
CA HIS A 395 6.13 -40.05 26.78
C HIS A 395 4.82 -40.68 27.29
N GLN A 396 4.70 -41.99 27.09
CA GLN A 396 3.74 -42.85 27.79
C GLN A 396 4.25 -43.07 29.22
N VAL A 397 3.50 -42.67 30.24
CA VAL A 397 2.67 -43.51 31.14
C VAL A 397 1.79 -42.58 31.97
#